data_AF-A0A965I1M4-F1
#
_entry.id   AF-A0A965I1M4-F1
#
_cell.length_a   1.000
_cell.length_b   1.000
_cell.length_c   1.000
_cell.angle_alpha   90.00
_cell.angle_beta   90.00
_cell.angle_gamma   90.00
#
_symmetry.space_group_name_H-M   'P 1'
#
loop_
_entity.id
_entity.type
_entity.pdbx_description
1 polymer ?
#
loop_
_entity_poly.entity_id
_entity_poly.type
_entity_poly.pdbx_seq_one_letter_code
_entity_poly.pdbx_strand_id
1 'polypeptide(L)'
;MAQTFEITDPAALAYLEGKPAGQAQLKAEPADFRVDEVLGFTPSGSGEHLFIQLRKTNLSTTEVARLLSKQLRVPDRGIGYAGMKDRRAETTQWF
;
A
#
# COMPACT_ATOMS: atom_id res chain seq x y z
N MET A 1 -14.46 -27.65 -0.35
CA MET A 1 -15.31 -26.52 -0.75
C MET A 1 -15.08 -25.42 0.27
N ALA A 2 -14.36 -24.35 -0.07
CA ALA A 2 -14.19 -23.22 0.84
C ALA A 2 -15.48 -22.38 0.78
N GLN A 3 -16.17 -22.21 1.92
CA GLN A 3 -17.25 -21.24 2.02
C GLN A 3 -16.62 -19.85 2.06
N THR A 4 -16.89 -19.04 1.05
CA THR A 4 -16.54 -17.62 1.06
C THR A 4 -17.54 -16.91 1.98
N PHE A 5 -17.08 -16.44 3.13
CA PHE A 5 -17.87 -15.60 4.03
C PHE A 5 -17.70 -14.14 3.60
N GLU A 6 -18.76 -13.53 3.07
CA GLU A 6 -18.78 -12.08 2.85
C GLU A 6 -19.07 -11.38 4.16
N ILE A 7 -18.07 -10.66 4.69
CA ILE A 7 -18.25 -9.80 5.85
C ILE A 7 -18.92 -8.51 5.38
N THR A 8 -20.23 -8.42 5.58
CA THR A 8 -21.05 -7.26 5.21
C THR A 8 -21.07 -6.19 6.29
N ASP A 9 -20.85 -6.56 7.55
CA ASP A 9 -20.68 -5.63 8.68
C ASP A 9 -19.47 -6.04 9.54
N PRO A 10 -18.34 -5.33 9.41
CA PRO A 10 -17.16 -5.56 10.25
C PRO A 10 -17.43 -5.42 11.75
N ALA A 11 -18.43 -4.61 12.14
CA ALA A 11 -18.79 -4.40 13.54
C ALA A 11 -19.55 -5.59 14.14
N ALA A 12 -20.14 -6.45 13.30
CA ALA A 12 -20.82 -7.67 13.71
C ALA A 12 -19.85 -8.84 13.97
N LEU A 13 -18.56 -8.69 13.67
CA LEU A 13 -17.55 -9.69 13.95
C LEU A 13 -17.33 -9.86 15.45
N ALA A 14 -17.15 -11.11 15.88
CA ALA A 14 -16.82 -11.42 17.26
C ALA A 14 -15.41 -10.91 17.61
N TYR A 15 -15.28 -10.31 18.80
CA TYR A 15 -13.97 -9.95 19.36
C TYR A 15 -13.36 -11.17 20.06
N LEU A 16 -12.13 -11.53 19.72
CA LEU A 16 -11.43 -12.65 20.36
C LEU A 16 -11.18 -12.37 21.86
N GLU A 17 -10.72 -11.16 22.18
CA GLU A 17 -10.37 -10.72 23.55
C GLU A 17 -11.45 -9.81 24.17
N GLY A 18 -12.67 -9.86 23.64
CA GLY A 18 -13.74 -8.93 24.01
C GLY A 18 -13.61 -7.53 23.39
N LYS A 19 -14.69 -6.74 23.51
CA LYS A 19 -14.75 -5.40 22.91
C LYS A 19 -13.77 -4.44 23.63
N PRO A 20 -12.96 -3.64 22.91
CA PRO A 20 -12.11 -2.63 23.54
C PRO A 20 -12.91 -1.65 24.41
N ALA A 21 -12.37 -1.32 25.59
CA ALA A 21 -13.00 -0.40 26.54
C ALA A 21 -12.75 1.09 26.22
N GLY A 22 -11.80 1.39 25.34
CA GLY A 22 -11.42 2.74 24.95
C GLY A 22 -11.72 3.04 23.48
N GLN A 23 -11.59 4.32 23.12
CA GLN A 23 -11.67 4.80 21.75
C GLN A 23 -10.41 5.60 21.41
N ALA A 24 -10.03 5.59 20.14
CA ALA A 24 -8.90 6.36 19.63
C ALA A 24 -9.19 6.81 18.20
N GLN A 25 -8.52 7.87 17.75
CA GLN A 25 -8.55 8.29 16.35
C GLN A 25 -7.41 7.60 15.59
N LEU A 26 -7.76 6.88 14.52
CA LEU A 26 -6.78 6.28 13.62
C LEU A 26 -6.53 7.22 12.44
N LYS A 27 -5.26 7.39 12.04
CA LYS A 27 -4.85 8.20 10.88
C LYS A 27 -5.32 9.66 10.99
N ALA A 28 -5.09 10.32 12.12
CA ALA A 28 -5.44 11.74 12.28
C ALA A 28 -4.67 12.59 11.26
N GLU A 29 -3.38 12.32 11.11
CA GLU A 29 -2.52 12.80 10.03
C GLU A 29 -1.88 11.64 9.24
N PRO A 30 -1.35 11.87 8.02
CA PRO A 30 -0.72 10.81 7.24
C PRO A 30 0.46 10.13 7.96
N ALA A 31 1.21 10.86 8.79
CA ALA A 31 2.37 10.36 9.51
C ALA A 31 2.04 9.35 10.62
N ASP A 32 0.79 9.35 11.11
CA ASP A 32 0.31 8.38 12.10
C ASP A 32 0.25 6.95 11.55
N PHE A 33 0.30 6.78 10.23
CA PHE A 33 0.19 5.49 9.58
C PHE A 33 1.29 5.32 8.56
N ARG A 34 2.28 4.53 8.95
CA ARG A 34 3.49 4.26 8.18
C ARG A 34 3.50 2.83 7.70
N VAL A 35 3.74 2.64 6.40
CA VAL A 35 3.88 1.31 5.80
C VAL A 35 5.14 1.27 4.97
N ASP A 36 6.10 0.46 5.39
CA ASP A 36 7.31 0.19 4.62
C ASP A 36 7.20 -1.20 3.98
N GLU A 37 7.25 -1.24 2.66
CA GLU A 37 7.20 -2.49 1.92
C GLU A 37 8.50 -3.27 2.04
N VAL A 38 8.37 -4.54 2.42
CA VAL A 38 9.46 -5.51 2.42
C VAL A 38 9.32 -6.37 1.17
N LEU A 39 10.26 -6.20 0.24
CA LEU A 39 10.32 -7.04 -0.95
C LEU A 39 10.78 -8.45 -0.54
N GLY A 40 10.10 -9.49 -1.03
CA GLY A 40 10.43 -10.89 -0.71
C GLY A 40 11.72 -11.39 -1.36
N PHE A 41 12.42 -10.54 -2.10
CA PHE A 41 13.68 -10.82 -2.78
C PHE A 41 14.50 -9.54 -2.88
N THR A 42 15.77 -9.66 -3.23
CA THR A 42 16.64 -8.51 -3.53
C THR A 42 16.70 -8.29 -5.03
N PRO A 43 16.54 -7.04 -5.53
CA PRO A 43 16.75 -6.74 -6.94
C PRO A 43 18.14 -7.21 -7.40
N SER A 44 18.22 -7.86 -8.55
CA SER A 44 19.45 -8.48 -9.09
C SER A 44 20.54 -7.48 -9.45
N GLY A 45 20.20 -6.19 -9.60
CA GLY A 45 21.11 -5.15 -10.09
C GLY A 45 21.28 -5.10 -11.61
N SER A 46 20.68 -6.03 -12.35
CA SER A 46 20.72 -6.09 -13.82
C SER A 46 19.45 -6.69 -14.40
N GLY A 47 19.05 -6.22 -15.58
CA GLY A 47 17.89 -6.74 -16.32
C GLY A 47 17.20 -5.63 -17.11
N GLU A 48 16.02 -5.95 -17.64
CA GLU A 48 15.22 -5.01 -18.44
C GLU A 48 14.40 -4.02 -17.58
N HIS A 49 14.30 -4.27 -16.28
CA HIS A 49 13.49 -3.49 -15.34
C HIS A 49 14.36 -2.70 -14.38
N LEU A 50 13.95 -1.45 -14.10
CA LEU A 50 14.53 -0.60 -13.07
C LEU A 50 13.62 -0.64 -11.83
N PHE A 51 14.15 -1.11 -10.72
CA PHE A 51 13.45 -1.09 -9.43
C PHE A 51 13.70 0.24 -8.72
N ILE A 52 12.63 0.94 -8.34
CA ILE A 52 12.71 2.21 -7.63
C ILE A 52 11.91 2.12 -6.34
N GLN A 53 12.60 2.23 -5.21
CA GLN A 53 11.94 2.38 -3.92
C GLN A 53 11.64 3.85 -3.66
N LEU A 54 10.37 4.17 -3.44
CA LEU A 54 9.92 5.54 -3.20
C LEU A 54 9.09 5.62 -1.94
N ARG A 55 9.29 6.71 -1.21
CA ARG A 55 8.36 7.16 -0.17
C ARG A 55 7.35 8.14 -0.76
N LYS A 56 6.08 7.92 -0.46
CA LYS A 56 4.98 8.82 -0.79
C LYS A 56 4.21 9.23 0.46
N THR A 57 3.72 10.46 0.48
CA THR A 57 2.86 10.99 1.54
C THR A 57 1.60 11.57 0.93
N ASN A 58 0.43 11.14 1.42
CA ASN A 58 -0.88 11.63 0.95
C ASN A 58 -1.18 11.40 -0.55
N LEU A 59 -0.47 10.46 -1.18
CA LEU A 59 -0.63 10.08 -2.59
C LEU A 59 -1.00 8.60 -2.69
N SER A 60 -1.86 8.25 -3.65
CA SER A 60 -2.15 6.86 -3.98
C SER A 60 -1.03 6.24 -4.81
N THR A 61 -1.03 4.92 -4.89
CA THR A 61 -0.04 4.17 -5.69
C THR A 61 -0.15 4.48 -7.18
N THR A 62 -1.38 4.63 -7.69
CA THR A 62 -1.64 4.95 -9.10
C THR A 62 -1.26 6.39 -9.46
N GLU A 63 -1.41 7.35 -8.54
CA GLU A 63 -0.91 8.71 -8.74
C GLU A 63 0.62 8.73 -8.89
N VAL A 64 1.35 8.02 -8.02
CA VAL A 64 2.82 7.93 -8.12
C VAL A 64 3.24 7.21 -9.40
N ALA A 65 2.56 6.12 -9.79
CA ALA A 65 2.84 5.43 -11.05
C ALA A 65 2.69 6.36 -12.27
N ARG A 66 1.65 7.20 -12.30
CA ARG A 66 1.44 8.21 -13.36
C ARG A 66 2.51 9.30 -13.35
N LEU A 67 2.97 9.72 -12.16
CA LEU A 67 4.09 10.67 -12.05
C LEU A 67 5.39 10.05 -12.61
N LEU A 68 5.66 8.78 -12.29
CA LEU A 68 6.81 8.04 -12.81
C LEU A 68 6.75 7.87 -14.32
N SER A 69 5.61 7.44 -14.86
CA SER A 69 5.36 7.32 -16.30
C SER A 69 5.70 8.61 -17.04
N LYS A 70 5.20 9.76 -16.56
CA LYS A 70 5.50 11.08 -17.14
C LYS A 70 6.98 11.44 -17.04
N GLN A 71 7.60 11.21 -15.88
CA GLN A 71 8.99 11.59 -15.64
C GLN A 71 9.97 10.74 -16.45
N LEU A 72 9.71 9.44 -16.55
CA LEU A 72 10.56 8.47 -17.25
C LEU A 72 10.19 8.33 -18.74
N ARG A 73 9.09 8.94 -19.18
CA ARG A 73 8.56 8.90 -20.55
C ARG A 73 8.28 7.47 -21.02
N VAL A 74 7.78 6.64 -20.13
CA VAL A 74 7.34 5.27 -20.42
C VAL A 74 5.82 5.18 -20.31
N PRO A 75 5.14 4.29 -21.05
CA PRO A 75 3.70 4.10 -20.89
C PRO A 75 3.32 3.65 -19.47
N ASP A 76 2.13 4.05 -18.98
CA ASP A 76 1.61 3.65 -17.65
C ASP A 76 1.65 2.13 -17.42
N ARG A 77 1.36 1.34 -18.45
CA ARG A 77 1.42 -0.14 -18.40
C ARG A 77 2.83 -0.71 -18.18
N GLY A 78 3.86 0.10 -18.36
CA GLY A 78 5.26 -0.24 -18.11
C GLY A 78 5.70 0.02 -16.66
N ILE A 79 4.83 0.58 -15.81
CA ILE A 79 5.12 0.79 -14.39
C ILE A 79 4.44 -0.33 -13.58
N GLY A 80 5.26 -1.17 -12.93
CA GLY A 80 4.81 -2.24 -12.05
C GLY A 80 4.76 -1.81 -10.59
N TYR A 81 4.03 -2.56 -9.77
CA TYR A 81 4.06 -2.50 -8.30
C TYR A 81 3.34 -3.74 -7.73
N ALA A 82 3.75 -4.21 -6.55
CA ALA A 82 3.23 -5.46 -5.97
C ALA A 82 1.80 -5.32 -5.39
N GLY A 83 1.39 -4.11 -5.03
CA GLY A 83 0.06 -3.87 -4.49
C GLY A 83 -0.22 -2.40 -4.20
N MET A 84 -1.48 -2.11 -3.96
CA MET A 84 -1.92 -0.76 -3.60
C MET A 84 -1.56 -0.43 -2.16
N LYS A 85 -1.00 0.75 -1.95
CA LYS A 85 -0.84 1.36 -0.62
C LYS A 85 -1.82 2.52 -0.42
N ASP A 86 -2.24 2.67 0.84
CA ASP A 86 -3.12 3.74 1.31
C ASP A 86 -2.70 5.12 0.82
N ARG A 87 -3.68 5.94 0.41
CA ARG A 87 -3.42 7.35 0.06
C ARG A 87 -3.09 8.17 1.30
N ARG A 88 -3.94 8.13 2.33
CA ARG A 88 -3.79 8.90 3.58
C ARG A 88 -2.81 8.20 4.54
N ALA A 89 -1.55 8.15 4.16
CA ALA A 89 -0.48 7.49 4.90
C ALA A 89 0.88 8.02 4.41
N GLU A 90 1.93 7.74 5.16
CA GLU A 90 3.31 7.74 4.68
C GLU A 90 3.68 6.31 4.31
N THR A 91 3.99 6.05 3.05
CA THR A 91 4.28 4.68 2.62
C THR A 91 5.52 4.62 1.75
N THR A 92 6.41 3.68 2.04
CA THR A 92 7.55 3.33 1.20
C THR A 92 7.22 2.07 0.41
N GLN A 93 7.35 2.09 -0.91
CA GLN A 93 7.06 0.93 -1.76
C GLN A 93 7.97 0.88 -2.99
N TRP A 94 8.03 -0.31 -3.59
CA TRP A 94 8.76 -0.59 -4.82
C TRP A 94 7.86 -0.42 -6.04
N PHE A 95 8.42 0.25 -7.05
CA PHE A 95 7.91 0.35 -8.41
C PHE A 95 8.93 -0.25 -9.38
#